data_AF-A0A9D1S0C5-F1
#
_entry.id   AF-A0A9D1S0C5-F1
#
_cell.length_a   1.000
_cell.length_b   1.000
_cell.length_c   1.000
_cell.angle_alpha   90.00
_cell.angle_beta   90.00
_cell.angle_gamma   90.00
#
_symmetry.space_group_name_H-M   'P 1'
#
loop_
_entity.id
_entity.type
_entity.pdbx_description
1 polymer ?
#
loop_
_entity_poly.entity_id
_entity_poly.type
_entity_poly.pdbx_seq_one_letter_code
_entity_poly.pdbx_strand_id
1 'polypeptide(L)'
;MNLNRIVSSLLFKIVVAIVLGIICSLFFPEWLARVFVTFNGLFGGFLGFFVPVLIFALITPAIASLGRGAGKWLGVTAGLAYGSTVISGL
;
A
#
# COMPACT_ATOMS: atom_id res chain seq x y z
N MET A 1 13.33 -28.81 -9.71
CA MET A 1 12.80 -27.43 -9.85
C MET A 1 13.52 -26.55 -8.84
N ASN A 2 14.18 -25.48 -9.28
CA ASN A 2 15.08 -24.66 -8.44
C ASN A 2 14.31 -23.88 -7.35
N LEU A 3 14.36 -24.37 -6.11
CA LEU A 3 13.70 -23.77 -4.94
C LEU A 3 14.14 -22.30 -4.71
N ASN A 4 15.36 -21.94 -5.11
CA ASN A 4 15.93 -20.60 -4.96
C ASN A 4 15.22 -19.49 -5.76
N ARG A 5 14.47 -19.79 -6.82
CA ARG A 5 13.81 -18.75 -7.63
C ARG A 5 12.49 -18.28 -7.01
N ILE A 6 11.78 -19.16 -6.29
CA ILE A 6 10.53 -18.84 -5.58
C ILE A 6 10.83 -18.07 -4.28
N VAL A 7 11.90 -18.48 -3.57
CA VAL A 7 12.37 -17.81 -2.34
C VAL A 7 12.92 -16.39 -2.62
N SER A 8 13.33 -16.12 -3.86
CA SER A 8 13.83 -14.79 -4.26
C SER A 8 12.73 -13.79 -4.67
N SER A 9 11.47 -14.22 -4.79
CA SER A 9 10.37 -13.30 -5.11
C SER A 9 10.16 -12.31 -3.98
N LEU A 10 10.08 -11.02 -4.31
CA LEU A 10 9.87 -9.95 -3.33
C LEU A 10 8.58 -10.21 -2.52
N LEU A 11 7.52 -10.65 -3.20
CA LEU A 11 6.25 -11.00 -2.56
C LEU A 11 6.41 -12.14 -1.53
N PHE A 12 7.18 -13.18 -1.87
CA PHE A 12 7.44 -14.27 -0.94
C PHE A 12 8.21 -13.79 0.29
N LYS A 13 9.23 -12.94 0.08
CA LYS A 13 9.99 -12.32 1.19
C LYS A 13 9.12 -11.47 2.10
N ILE A 14 8.19 -10.69 1.53
CA ILE A 14 7.25 -9.87 2.31
C ILE A 14 6.36 -10.76 3.17
N VAL A 15 5.76 -11.81 2.57
CA VAL A 15 4.89 -12.74 3.31
C VAL A 15 5.65 -13.42 4.45
N VAL A 16 6.85 -13.93 4.17
CA VAL A 16 7.70 -14.56 5.20
C VAL A 16 8.08 -13.57 6.30
N ALA A 17 8.44 -12.33 5.95
CA ALA A 17 8.78 -11.29 6.92
C ALA A 17 7.59 -10.92 7.82
N ILE A 18 6.36 -10.85 7.27
CA ILE A 18 5.15 -10.59 8.07
C ILE A 18 4.91 -11.73 9.06
N VAL A 19 4.96 -12.99 8.60
CA VAL A 19 4.74 -14.16 9.47
C VAL A 19 5.79 -14.23 10.58
N LEU A 20 7.07 -14.07 10.24
CA LEU A 20 8.15 -14.04 11.23
C LEU A 20 8.01 -12.85 12.19
N GLY A 21 7.64 -11.68 11.69
CA GLY A 21 7.39 -10.49 12.50
C GLY A 21 6.30 -10.71 13.54
N ILE A 22 5.19 -11.35 13.17
CA ILE A 22 4.08 -11.67 14.09
C ILE A 22 4.55 -12.64 15.18
N ILE A 23 5.27 -13.71 14.82
CA ILE A 23 5.77 -14.71 15.77
C ILE A 23 6.78 -14.08 16.74
N CYS A 24 7.73 -13.29 16.22
CA CYS A 24 8.72 -12.61 17.05
C CYS A 24 8.11 -11.52 17.92
N SER A 25 7.03 -10.86 17.48
CA SER A 25 6.34 -9.81 18.25
C SER A 25 5.79 -10.30 19.60
N LEU A 26 5.50 -11.59 19.74
CA LEU A 26 4.99 -12.17 21.00
C LEU A 26 6.03 -12.19 22.13
N PHE A 27 7.32 -12.13 21.79
CA PHE A 27 8.43 -12.19 22.75
C PHE A 27 9.16 -10.85 22.90
N PHE A 28 8.65 -9.77 22.28
CA PHE A 28 9.34 -8.49 22.24
C PHE A 28 9.11 -7.64 23.51
N PRO A 29 10.16 -7.05 24.10
CA PRO A 29 10.03 -6.13 25.23
C PRO A 29 9.49 -4.76 24.79
N GLU A 30 8.80 -4.06 25.69
CA GLU A 30 8.13 -2.78 25.40
C GLU A 30 9.05 -1.71 24.82
N TRP A 31 10.31 -1.67 25.26
CA TRP A 31 11.28 -0.69 24.76
C TRP A 31 11.57 -0.88 23.26
N LEU A 32 11.68 -2.13 22.81
CA LEU A 32 11.93 -2.43 21.41
C LEU A 32 10.69 -2.18 20.56
N ALA A 33 9.50 -2.56 21.07
CA ALA A 33 8.22 -2.24 20.42
C ALA A 33 8.04 -0.73 20.19
N ARG A 34 8.44 0.12 21.15
CA ARG A 34 8.37 1.58 21.03
C ARG A 34 9.20 2.13 19.87
N VAL A 35 10.38 1.54 19.61
CA VAL A 35 11.23 1.95 18.47
C VAL A 35 10.53 1.62 17.14
N PHE A 36 9.96 0.41 17.02
CA PHE A 36 9.21 0.02 15.81
C PHE A 36 7.97 0.89 15.59
N VAL A 37 7.23 1.22 16.64
CA VAL A 37 6.06 2.13 16.55
C VAL A 37 6.49 3.54 16.14
N THR A 38 7.58 4.05 16.70
CA THR A 38 8.12 5.37 16.32
C THR A 38 8.54 5.39 14.86
N PHE A 39 9.24 4.35 14.39
CA PHE A 39 9.62 4.23 12.99
C PHE A 39 8.39 4.11 12.09
N ASN A 40 7.38 3.32 12.47
CA ASN A 40 6.14 3.18 11.72
C ASN A 40 5.39 4.52 11.63
N GLY A 41 5.36 5.30 12.72
CA GLY A 41 4.79 6.65 12.73
C GLY A 41 5.55 7.63 11.83
N LEU A 42 6.89 7.64 11.89
CA LEU A 42 7.71 8.47 10.99
C LEU A 42 7.51 8.08 9.52
N PHE A 43 7.60 6.78 9.21
CA PHE A 43 7.41 6.27 7.85
C PHE A 43 5.98 6.51 7.35
N GLY A 44 4.96 6.32 8.19
CA GLY A 44 3.58 6.66 7.89
C GLY A 44 3.40 8.16 7.60
N GLY A 45 4.07 9.03 8.34
CA GLY A 45 4.12 10.46 8.07
C GLY A 45 4.77 10.78 6.71
N PHE A 46 5.89 10.13 6.38
CA PHE A 46 6.50 10.25 5.05
C PHE A 46 5.56 9.78 3.95
N LEU A 47 4.92 8.61 4.08
CA LEU A 47 3.93 8.13 3.12
C LEU A 47 2.76 9.10 2.97
N GLY A 48 2.26 9.65 4.08
CA GLY A 48 1.19 10.65 4.08
C GLY A 48 1.55 11.93 3.33
N PHE A 49 2.82 12.33 3.33
CA PHE A 49 3.32 13.44 2.51
C PHE A 49 3.54 13.04 1.04
N PHE A 50 4.11 11.85 0.79
CA PHE A 50 4.43 11.39 -0.56
C PHE A 50 3.20 11.02 -1.38
N VAL A 51 2.14 10.48 -0.78
CA VAL A 51 0.92 10.08 -1.51
C VAL A 51 0.29 11.26 -2.26
N PRO A 52 0.00 12.43 -1.63
CA PRO A 52 -0.46 13.61 -2.35
C PRO A 52 0.49 14.06 -3.47
N VAL A 53 1.79 14.14 -3.19
CA VAL A 53 2.80 14.55 -4.18
C VAL A 53 2.80 13.62 -5.39
N LEU A 54 2.71 12.31 -5.16
CA LEU A 54 2.69 11.29 -6.21
C LEU A 54 1.41 11.36 -7.05
N ILE A 55 0.26 11.66 -6.43
CA ILE A 55 -0.99 11.91 -7.15
C ILE A 55 -0.84 13.12 -8.09
N PHE A 56 -0.32 14.24 -7.61
CA PHE A 56 -0.13 15.43 -8.45
C PHE A 56 0.92 15.23 -9.54
N ALA A 57 2.03 14.56 -9.22
CA ALA A 57 3.13 14.35 -10.15
C ALA A 57 2.81 13.33 -11.25
N LEU A 58 2.03 12.28 -10.95
CA LEU A 58 1.81 11.17 -11.87
C LEU A 58 0.35 11.05 -12.34
N ILE A 59 -0.61 11.15 -11.42
CA ILE A 59 -2.02 10.82 -11.70
C ILE A 59 -2.75 11.99 -12.37
N THR A 60 -2.57 13.22 -11.86
CA THR A 60 -3.19 14.43 -12.45
C THR A 60 -2.83 14.61 -13.93
N PRO A 61 -1.55 14.56 -14.36
CA PRO A 61 -1.22 14.64 -15.79
C PRO A 61 -1.71 13.42 -16.59
N ALA A 62 -1.73 12.22 -16.00
CA ALA A 62 -2.27 11.04 -16.66
C ALA A 62 -3.77 11.23 -17.00
N ILE A 63 -4.55 11.79 -16.07
CA ILE A 63 -5.98 12.10 -16.30
C ILE A 63 -6.14 13.27 -17.28
N ALA A 64 -5.29 14.29 -17.22
CA ALA A 64 -5.35 15.42 -18.15
C ALA A 64 -5.03 15.03 -19.60
N SER A 65 -4.19 14.00 -19.80
CA SER A 65 -3.86 13.44 -21.12
C SER A 65 -4.98 12.58 -21.73
N LEU A 66 -6.00 12.23 -20.93
CA LEU A 66 -7.13 11.42 -21.35
C LEU A 66 -8.11 12.30 -22.18
N GLY A 67 -8.17 12.07 -23.49
CA GLY A 67 -8.92 12.88 -24.45
C GLY A 67 -10.46 12.85 -24.30
N ARG A 68 -11.19 13.33 -25.33
CA ARG A 68 -12.67 13.40 -25.32
C ARG A 68 -13.30 12.02 -25.07
N GLY A 69 -14.12 11.92 -24.02
CA GLY A 69 -14.85 10.70 -23.62
C GLY A 69 -14.26 9.98 -22.40
N ALA A 70 -13.04 10.33 -21.98
CA ALA A 70 -12.38 9.78 -20.80
C ALA A 70 -13.15 9.98 -19.49
N GLY A 71 -13.80 11.14 -19.32
CA GLY A 71 -14.52 11.47 -18.09
C GLY A 71 -15.67 10.48 -17.79
N LYS A 72 -16.30 9.91 -18.82
CA LYS A 72 -17.36 8.89 -18.64
C LYS A 72 -16.78 7.60 -18.05
N TRP A 73 -15.63 7.15 -18.58
CA TRP A 73 -14.96 5.96 -18.06
C TRP A 73 -14.41 6.19 -16.66
N LEU A 74 -13.79 7.35 -16.39
CA LEU A 74 -13.29 7.73 -15.07
C LEU A 74 -14.40 7.76 -14.02
N GLY A 75 -15.58 8.30 -14.36
CA GLY A 75 -16.74 8.34 -13.48
C GLY A 75 -17.28 6.94 -13.16
N VAL A 76 -17.29 6.03 -14.14
CA VAL A 76 -17.72 4.63 -13.93
C VAL A 76 -16.75 3.89 -13.02
N THR A 77 -15.44 3.98 -13.25
CA THR A 77 -14.44 3.35 -12.36
C THR A 77 -14.46 3.94 -10.96
N ALA A 78 -14.61 5.27 -10.83
CA ALA A 78 -14.78 5.90 -9.52
C ALA A 78 -16.04 5.40 -8.81
N GLY A 79 -17.17 5.33 -9.51
CA GLY A 79 -18.42 4.80 -8.96
C GLY A 79 -18.30 3.34 -8.51
N LEU A 80 -17.64 2.49 -9.30
CA LEU A 80 -17.35 1.10 -8.93
C LEU A 80 -16.43 1.00 -7.71
N ALA A 81 -15.38 1.82 -7.64
CA ALA A 81 -14.45 1.83 -6.52
C ALA A 81 -15.13 2.28 -5.20
N TYR A 82 -15.92 3.35 -5.25
CA TYR A 82 -16.70 3.82 -4.09
C TYR A 82 -17.78 2.82 -3.72
N GLY A 83 -18.51 2.27 -4.69
CA GLY A 83 -19.49 1.21 -4.46
C GLY A 83 -18.88 -0.01 -3.79
N SER A 84 -17.73 -0.49 -4.27
CA SER A 84 -16.98 -1.59 -3.66
C SER A 84 -16.57 -1.28 -2.22
N THR A 85 -16.13 -0.04 -1.94
CA THR A 85 -15.75 0.39 -0.60
C THR A 85 -16.95 0.39 0.34
N VAL A 86 -18.09 0.92 -0.10
CA VAL A 86 -19.32 0.96 0.72
C VAL A 86 -19.86 -0.44 0.97
N ILE A 87 -19.90 -1.31 -0.04
CA ILE A 87 -20.37 -2.69 0.11
C ILE A 87 -19.43 -3.51 1.00
N SER A 88 -18.11 -3.29 0.93
CA SER A 88 -17.15 -3.99 1.80
C SER A 88 -17.15 -3.48 3.24
N GLY A 89 -17.64 -2.25 3.46
CA GLY A 89 -17.74 -1.63 4.78
C GLY A 89 -19.08 -1.80 5.47
N LEU A 90 -20.11 -2.28 4.77
CA LEU A 90 -21.44 -2.64 5.29
C LEU A 90 -21.46 -4.09 5.76
#